data_AF-A0A0A9YQJ0-F1
#
_entry.id   AF-A0A0A9YQJ0-F1
#
_cell.length_a   1.000
_cell.length_b   1.000
_cell.length_c   1.000
_cell.angle_alpha   90.00
_cell.angle_beta   90.00
_cell.angle_gamma   90.00
#
_symmetry.space_group_name_H-M   'P 1'
#
loop_
_entity.id
_entity.type
_entity.pdbx_description
1 polymer ?
#
loop_
_entity_poly.entity_id
_entity_poly.type
_entity_poly.pdbx_seq_one_letter_code
_entity_poly.pdbx_strand_id
1 'polypeptide(L)'
;EVSITLRLVVHSTELCVVPLYVVCDGHDGRFQAPEGTDNSLDSACRRIALGAHLVQSLYAEKLLEKGLPRKTFQVENDLDPGSPTCRVLHSQLTMSEARKLKQEDLWEFIGREIMTSPIASEKRKYLAILSCTFWDGTKVVADPALGGGGLALLGSGTLHTWPESLSQLIHCFTDQRKMPPGLQDNSCFRLCKSGRHEQLNFSPLPINFFEHFANCWKT
;
A
#
# COMPACT_ATOMS: atom_id res chain seq x y z
N GLU A 1 28.93 -3.06 7.99
CA GLU A 1 27.59 -3.28 7.40
C GLU A 1 26.63 -3.64 8.53
N VAL A 2 25.47 -3.00 8.60
CA VAL A 2 24.43 -3.38 9.57
C VAL A 2 23.47 -4.34 8.85
N SER A 3 23.43 -5.59 9.30
CA SER A 3 22.46 -6.57 8.80
C SER A 3 21.17 -6.46 9.61
N ILE A 4 20.05 -6.19 8.92
CA ILE A 4 18.72 -6.15 9.53
C ILE A 4 18.04 -7.49 9.24
N THR A 5 17.64 -8.21 10.30
CA THR A 5 16.90 -9.47 10.18
C THR A 5 15.50 -9.29 10.76
N LEU A 6 14.47 -9.51 9.94
CA LEU A 6 13.08 -9.55 10.39
C LEU A 6 12.68 -11.00 10.72
N ARG A 7 12.18 -11.24 11.93
CA ARG A 7 11.69 -12.56 12.36
C ARG A 7 10.17 -12.51 12.53
N LEU A 8 9.46 -13.11 11.58
CA LEU A 8 8.02 -13.29 11.67
C LEU A 8 7.68 -14.52 12.51
N VAL A 9 6.69 -14.39 13.39
CA VAL A 9 6.08 -15.52 14.11
C VAL A 9 4.67 -15.70 13.58
N VAL A 10 4.47 -16.79 12.84
CA VAL A 10 3.18 -17.21 12.29
C VAL A 10 2.31 -17.76 13.43
N HIS A 11 1.03 -17.42 13.44
CA HIS A 11 0.06 -17.95 14.40
C HIS A 11 -0.88 -18.94 13.70
N SER A 12 -1.49 -19.86 14.43
CA SER A 12 -2.48 -20.76 13.84
C SER A 12 -3.78 -20.00 13.53
N THR A 13 -3.97 -19.62 12.28
CA THR A 13 -5.21 -19.03 11.77
C THR A 13 -5.32 -19.27 10.25
N GLU A 14 -6.54 -19.21 9.73
CA GLU A 14 -6.82 -19.24 8.30
C GLU A 14 -7.15 -17.83 7.75
N LEU A 15 -7.18 -16.82 8.63
CA LEU A 15 -7.49 -15.44 8.29
C LEU A 15 -6.22 -14.71 7.82
N CYS A 16 -6.29 -14.04 6.67
CA CYS A 16 -5.15 -13.29 6.15
C CYS A 16 -5.53 -12.02 5.37
N VAL A 17 -4.55 -11.15 5.21
CA VAL A 17 -4.53 -10.01 4.30
C VAL A 17 -3.97 -10.46 2.95
N VAL A 18 -4.62 -10.06 1.86
CA VAL A 18 -4.14 -10.24 0.50
C VAL A 18 -3.72 -8.89 -0.07
N PRO A 19 -2.41 -8.62 -0.23
CA PRO A 19 -1.94 -7.47 -0.97
C PRO A 19 -2.27 -7.64 -2.45
N LEU A 20 -2.85 -6.61 -3.05
CA LEU A 20 -3.41 -6.64 -4.40
C LEU A 20 -3.00 -5.40 -5.18
N TYR A 21 -2.56 -5.58 -6.42
CA TYR A 21 -2.36 -4.52 -7.39
C TYR A 21 -3.42 -4.62 -8.48
N VAL A 22 -4.20 -3.57 -8.66
CA VAL A 22 -5.35 -3.56 -9.57
C VAL A 22 -4.98 -2.82 -10.86
N VAL A 23 -4.96 -3.56 -11.96
CA VAL A 23 -4.62 -3.06 -13.29
C VAL A 23 -5.89 -2.83 -14.08
N CYS A 24 -6.12 -1.59 -14.50
CA CYS A 24 -7.25 -1.23 -15.36
C CYS A 24 -7.17 -1.89 -16.74
N ASP A 25 -8.31 -2.08 -17.39
CA ASP A 25 -8.38 -2.59 -18.75
C ASP A 25 -7.59 -1.71 -19.72
N GLY A 26 -6.83 -2.36 -20.60
CA GLY A 26 -5.91 -1.71 -21.54
C GLY A 26 -4.73 -0.95 -20.92
N HIS A 27 -4.52 -1.01 -19.60
CA HIS A 27 -3.38 -0.39 -18.92
C HIS A 27 -2.20 -1.37 -18.81
N ASP A 28 -0.97 -0.85 -18.92
CA ASP A 28 0.26 -1.66 -18.83
C ASP A 28 0.70 -1.95 -17.38
N GLY A 29 -0.04 -1.42 -16.41
CA GLY A 29 0.24 -1.60 -14.98
C GLY A 29 1.38 -0.73 -14.46
N ARG A 30 1.86 0.27 -15.22
CA ARG A 30 2.84 1.22 -14.69
C ARG A 30 2.20 2.28 -13.80
N PHE A 31 2.79 2.54 -12.64
CA PHE A 31 2.37 3.66 -11.79
C PHE A 31 3.16 4.93 -12.11
N GLN A 32 2.66 6.09 -11.70
CA GLN A 32 3.36 7.35 -11.91
C GLN A 32 4.62 7.45 -11.01
N ALA A 33 5.77 7.73 -11.62
CA ALA A 33 7.06 7.79 -10.92
C ALA A 33 8.01 8.81 -11.57
N PRO A 34 9.07 9.26 -10.86
CA PRO A 34 10.14 10.06 -11.46
C PRO A 34 10.86 9.33 -12.59
N GLU A 35 11.49 10.08 -13.48
CA GLU A 35 12.36 9.52 -14.53
C GLU A 35 13.46 8.64 -13.92
N GLY A 36 13.74 7.50 -14.56
CA GLY A 36 14.74 6.53 -14.10
C GLY A 36 14.31 5.67 -12.90
N THR A 37 13.11 5.87 -12.34
CA THR A 37 12.57 5.00 -11.28
C THR A 37 11.84 3.81 -11.91
N ASP A 38 12.09 2.59 -11.41
CA ASP A 38 11.31 1.42 -11.83
C ASP A 38 9.86 1.54 -11.37
N ASN A 39 8.97 1.76 -12.34
CA ASN A 39 7.53 1.86 -12.15
C ASN A 39 6.76 0.72 -12.79
N SER A 40 7.42 -0.40 -13.08
CA SER A 40 6.77 -1.60 -13.60
C SER A 40 5.73 -2.18 -12.65
N LEU A 41 4.85 -3.01 -13.19
CA LEU A 41 3.91 -3.83 -12.42
C LEU A 41 4.63 -4.67 -11.36
N ASP A 42 5.77 -5.28 -11.70
CA ASP A 42 6.54 -6.08 -10.76
C ASP A 42 7.11 -5.24 -9.61
N SER A 43 7.62 -4.04 -9.90
CA SER A 43 8.05 -3.07 -8.89
C SER A 43 6.90 -2.66 -7.98
N ALA A 44 5.71 -2.44 -8.54
CA ALA A 44 4.51 -2.13 -7.77
C ALA A 44 4.19 -3.26 -6.77
N CYS A 45 4.12 -4.51 -7.25
CA CYS A 45 3.85 -5.68 -6.41
C CYS A 45 4.89 -5.84 -5.30
N ARG A 46 6.20 -5.66 -5.58
CA ARG A 46 7.26 -5.73 -4.57
C ARG A 46 7.11 -4.66 -3.48
N ARG A 47 6.82 -3.41 -3.88
CA ARG A 47 6.60 -2.29 -2.96
C ARG A 47 5.38 -2.50 -2.08
N ILE A 48 4.28 -2.96 -2.66
CA ILE A 48 3.03 -3.25 -1.95
C ILE A 48 3.24 -4.38 -0.94
N ALA A 49 3.89 -5.47 -1.38
CA ALA A 49 4.23 -6.59 -0.52
C ALA A 49 5.10 -6.14 0.66
N LEU A 50 6.18 -5.40 0.41
CA LEU A 50 7.03 -4.90 1.48
C LEU A 50 6.28 -3.94 2.41
N GLY A 51 5.47 -3.04 1.86
CA GLY A 51 4.59 -2.16 2.64
C GLY A 51 3.69 -2.93 3.61
N ALA A 52 3.05 -4.01 3.15
CA ALA A 52 2.20 -4.86 3.98
C ALA A 52 3.00 -5.51 5.14
N HIS A 53 4.20 -6.03 4.88
CA HIS A 53 5.06 -6.62 5.92
C HIS A 53 5.59 -5.57 6.92
N LEU A 54 5.85 -4.34 6.48
CA LEU A 54 6.23 -3.25 7.36
C LEU A 54 5.08 -2.86 8.30
N VAL A 55 3.85 -2.82 7.77
CA VAL A 55 2.66 -2.59 8.61
C VAL A 55 2.45 -3.71 9.58
N GLN A 56 2.56 -4.96 9.12
CA GLN A 56 2.50 -6.14 9.96
C GLN A 56 3.50 -6.07 11.12
N SER A 57 4.74 -5.65 10.84
CA SER A 57 5.79 -5.47 11.84
C SER A 57 5.44 -4.35 12.83
N LEU A 58 4.95 -3.20 12.36
CA LEU A 58 4.55 -2.11 13.25
C LEU A 58 3.42 -2.53 14.19
N TYR A 59 2.41 -3.25 13.69
CA TYR A 59 1.30 -3.72 14.51
C TYR A 59 1.77 -4.63 15.65
N ALA A 60 2.73 -5.52 15.37
CA ALA A 60 3.33 -6.38 16.39
C ALA A 60 3.99 -5.57 17.51
N GLU A 61 4.76 -4.54 17.15
CA GLU A 61 5.40 -3.64 18.11
C GLU A 61 4.38 -2.79 18.88
N LYS A 62 3.34 -2.29 18.21
CA LYS A 62 2.30 -1.49 18.87
C LYS A 62 1.46 -2.28 19.86
N LEU A 63 1.19 -3.55 19.59
CA LEU A 63 0.54 -4.43 20.57
C LEU A 63 1.46 -4.69 21.77
N LEU A 64 2.75 -4.94 21.52
CA LEU A 64 3.75 -5.10 22.58
C LEU A 64 3.90 -3.85 23.47
N GLU A 65 3.95 -2.66 22.87
CA GLU A 65 3.99 -1.37 23.60
C GLU A 65 2.79 -1.18 24.54
N LYS A 66 1.65 -1.83 24.25
CA LYS A 66 0.45 -1.81 25.08
C LYS A 66 0.38 -2.95 26.11
N GLY A 67 1.47 -3.71 26.28
CA GLY A 67 1.54 -4.85 27.20
C GLY A 67 0.79 -6.09 26.71
N LEU A 68 0.39 -6.13 25.43
CA LEU A 68 -0.21 -7.31 24.81
C LEU A 68 0.88 -8.21 24.20
N PRO A 69 0.60 -9.49 23.95
CA PRO A 69 1.54 -10.36 23.23
C PRO A 69 1.92 -9.76 21.88
N ARG A 70 3.19 -9.90 21.50
CA ARG A 70 3.74 -9.48 20.20
C ARG A 70 3.14 -10.32 19.08
N LYS A 71 1.93 -9.95 18.64
CA LYS A 71 1.11 -10.61 17.61
C LYS A 71 0.77 -9.62 16.51
N THR A 72 0.41 -10.11 15.34
CA THR A 72 -0.01 -9.28 14.21
C THR A 72 -0.93 -10.07 13.29
N PHE A 73 -1.52 -9.40 12.30
CA PHE A 73 -2.26 -10.08 11.24
C PHE A 73 -1.29 -10.85 10.34
N GLN A 74 -1.79 -11.83 9.59
CA GLN A 74 -0.98 -12.57 8.62
C GLN A 74 -1.29 -12.10 7.20
N VAL A 75 -0.28 -12.07 6.34
CA VAL A 75 -0.47 -11.92 4.90
C VAL A 75 -0.59 -13.30 4.25
N GLU A 76 -1.20 -13.39 3.07
CA GLU A 76 -1.47 -14.68 2.41
C GLU A 76 -0.23 -15.58 2.30
N ASN A 77 0.91 -14.99 1.94
CA ASN A 77 2.16 -15.72 1.77
C ASN A 77 2.74 -16.28 3.09
N ASP A 78 2.30 -15.78 4.25
CA ASP A 78 2.68 -16.35 5.56
C ASP A 78 2.02 -17.71 5.81
N LEU A 79 0.83 -17.91 5.24
CA LEU A 79 0.04 -19.14 5.37
C LEU A 79 0.36 -20.14 4.27
N ASP A 80 0.61 -19.64 3.06
CA ASP A 80 0.99 -20.43 1.90
C ASP A 80 2.22 -19.80 1.24
N PRO A 81 3.44 -20.29 1.55
CA PRO A 81 4.66 -19.78 0.94
C PRO A 81 4.70 -19.88 -0.60
N GLY A 82 3.84 -20.71 -1.20
CA GLY A 82 3.69 -20.79 -2.66
C GLY A 82 2.79 -19.70 -3.27
N SER A 83 2.05 -18.96 -2.45
CA SER A 83 1.19 -17.87 -2.93
C SER A 83 2.00 -16.64 -3.33
N PRO A 84 1.50 -15.78 -4.24
CA PRO A 84 2.14 -14.50 -4.53
C PRO A 84 2.19 -13.61 -3.27
N THR A 85 3.26 -12.84 -3.12
CA THR A 85 3.38 -11.83 -2.05
C THR A 85 2.51 -10.60 -2.30
N CYS A 86 2.18 -10.34 -3.56
CA CYS A 86 1.15 -9.42 -4.00
C CYS A 86 0.49 -10.00 -5.26
N ARG A 87 -0.84 -10.06 -5.27
CA ARG A 87 -1.61 -10.54 -6.43
C ARG A 87 -1.86 -9.41 -7.41
N VAL A 88 -2.05 -9.74 -8.67
CA VAL A 88 -2.52 -8.81 -9.70
C VAL A 88 -3.97 -9.13 -10.02
N LEU A 89 -4.83 -8.12 -9.99
CA LEU A 89 -6.21 -8.20 -10.49
C LEU A 89 -6.32 -7.31 -11.72
N HIS A 90 -6.71 -7.89 -12.85
CA HIS A 90 -7.07 -7.13 -14.04
C HIS A 90 -8.55 -6.78 -13.96
N SER A 91 -8.83 -5.49 -13.77
CA SER A 91 -10.17 -4.92 -13.69
C SER A 91 -10.74 -4.69 -15.09
N GLN A 92 -12.06 -4.78 -15.21
CA GLN A 92 -12.78 -4.38 -16.42
C GLN A 92 -12.90 -2.86 -16.59
N LEU A 93 -12.55 -2.06 -15.55
CA LEU A 93 -12.53 -0.61 -15.68
C LEU A 93 -11.37 -0.16 -16.54
N THR A 94 -11.67 0.64 -17.56
CA THR A 94 -10.64 1.41 -18.26
C THR A 94 -10.11 2.54 -17.37
N MET A 95 -8.90 3.04 -17.67
CA MET A 95 -8.35 4.23 -16.98
C MET A 95 -9.28 5.45 -17.07
N SER A 96 -9.95 5.64 -18.22
CA SER A 96 -10.82 6.79 -18.43
C SER A 96 -12.04 6.75 -17.51
N GLU A 97 -12.62 5.56 -17.31
CA GLU A 97 -13.76 5.37 -16.42
C GLU A 97 -13.32 5.51 -14.96
N ALA A 98 -12.25 4.83 -14.55
CA ALA A 98 -11.74 4.88 -13.18
C ALA A 98 -11.44 6.31 -12.71
N ARG A 99 -10.93 7.18 -13.61
CA ARG A 99 -10.64 8.59 -13.30
C ARG A 99 -11.87 9.50 -13.23
N LYS A 100 -13.03 9.05 -13.71
CA LYS A 100 -14.30 9.80 -13.66
C LYS A 100 -15.15 9.42 -12.45
N LEU A 101 -14.96 8.21 -11.91
CA LEU A 101 -15.71 7.72 -10.76
C LEU A 101 -15.32 8.47 -9.48
N LYS A 102 -16.28 8.60 -8.56
CA LYS A 102 -15.99 9.00 -7.19
C LYS A 102 -15.28 7.85 -6.47
N GLN A 103 -14.63 8.17 -5.36
CA GLN A 103 -13.86 7.18 -4.61
C GLN A 103 -14.75 6.02 -4.14
N GLU A 104 -15.98 6.31 -3.70
CA GLU A 104 -16.93 5.30 -3.19
C GLU A 104 -17.39 4.35 -4.30
N ASP A 105 -17.73 4.90 -5.47
CA ASP A 105 -18.15 4.11 -6.64
C ASP A 105 -17.00 3.20 -7.12
N LEU A 106 -15.77 3.71 -7.07
CA LEU A 106 -14.56 2.97 -7.43
C LEU A 106 -14.28 1.85 -6.41
N TRP A 107 -14.41 2.13 -5.11
CA TRP A 107 -14.26 1.15 -4.05
C TRP A 107 -15.32 0.04 -4.16
N GLU A 108 -16.58 0.40 -4.42
CA GLU A 108 -17.67 -0.58 -4.56
C GLU A 108 -17.48 -1.44 -5.82
N PHE A 109 -17.08 -0.84 -6.94
CA PHE A 109 -16.81 -1.58 -8.18
C PHE A 109 -15.68 -2.60 -7.99
N ILE A 110 -14.52 -2.17 -7.48
CA ILE A 110 -13.39 -3.05 -7.25
C ILE A 110 -13.72 -4.11 -6.19
N GLY A 111 -14.47 -3.76 -5.14
CA GLY A 111 -14.96 -4.72 -4.16
C GLY A 111 -15.81 -5.81 -4.79
N ARG A 112 -16.76 -5.46 -5.66
CA ARG A 112 -17.57 -6.43 -6.40
C ARG A 112 -16.70 -7.32 -7.30
N GLU A 113 -15.74 -6.76 -8.03
CA GLU A 113 -14.84 -7.56 -8.88
C GLU A 113 -14.01 -8.55 -8.07
N ILE A 114 -13.46 -8.13 -6.93
CA ILE A 114 -12.73 -9.05 -6.03
C ILE A 114 -13.65 -10.19 -5.60
N MET A 115 -14.87 -9.88 -5.18
CA MET A 115 -15.81 -10.89 -4.65
C MET A 115 -16.41 -11.81 -5.71
N THR A 116 -16.39 -11.43 -6.99
CA THR A 116 -16.80 -12.30 -8.11
C THR A 116 -15.63 -13.04 -8.75
N SER A 117 -14.40 -12.70 -8.38
CA SER A 117 -13.19 -13.35 -8.90
C SER A 117 -12.82 -14.63 -8.14
N PRO A 118 -11.91 -15.47 -8.68
CA PRO A 118 -11.43 -16.67 -7.99
C PRO A 118 -10.67 -16.42 -6.68
N ILE A 119 -10.26 -15.18 -6.40
CA ILE A 119 -9.53 -14.86 -5.16
C ILE A 119 -10.46 -14.58 -3.98
N ALA A 120 -11.77 -14.43 -4.23
CA ALA A 120 -12.81 -14.12 -3.25
C ALA A 120 -12.82 -15.09 -2.06
N SER A 121 -12.99 -14.55 -0.86
CA SER A 121 -13.07 -15.33 0.38
C SER A 121 -13.49 -14.44 1.54
N GLU A 122 -14.36 -14.96 2.40
CA GLU A 122 -14.74 -14.31 3.67
C GLU A 122 -13.63 -14.37 4.73
N LYS A 123 -12.66 -15.28 4.55
CA LYS A 123 -11.49 -15.40 5.44
C LYS A 123 -10.37 -14.44 5.05
N ARG A 124 -10.56 -13.66 3.99
CA ARG A 124 -9.56 -12.75 3.44
C ARG A 124 -10.03 -11.33 3.51
N LYS A 125 -9.05 -10.45 3.66
CA LYS A 125 -9.22 -9.01 3.62
C LYS A 125 -8.21 -8.48 2.59
N TYR A 126 -8.61 -7.52 1.78
CA TYR A 126 -7.84 -7.10 0.61
C TYR A 126 -7.24 -5.72 0.83
N LEU A 127 -5.94 -5.62 0.60
CA LEU A 127 -5.24 -4.35 0.50
C LEU A 127 -4.96 -4.09 -0.98
N ALA A 128 -5.83 -3.33 -1.62
CA ALA A 128 -5.79 -3.07 -3.05
C ALA A 128 -5.19 -1.69 -3.36
N ILE A 129 -4.21 -1.65 -4.27
CA ILE A 129 -3.65 -0.42 -4.83
C ILE A 129 -4.03 -0.33 -6.31
N LEU A 130 -4.63 0.79 -6.72
CA LEU A 130 -5.03 1.02 -8.10
C LEU A 130 -3.88 1.56 -8.95
N SER A 131 -3.63 0.94 -10.10
CA SER A 131 -2.51 1.29 -11.00
C SER A 131 -2.64 2.63 -11.73
N CYS A 132 -3.86 3.14 -11.91
CA CYS A 132 -4.12 4.25 -12.83
C CYS A 132 -4.20 5.64 -12.17
N THR A 133 -3.82 5.73 -10.89
CA THR A 133 -3.69 7.00 -10.17
C THR A 133 -2.77 7.94 -10.90
N PHE A 134 -3.19 9.19 -11.09
CA PHE A 134 -2.44 10.15 -11.88
C PHE A 134 -2.55 11.56 -11.31
N TRP A 135 -1.42 12.23 -11.22
CA TRP A 135 -1.29 13.64 -10.92
C TRP A 135 -0.93 14.42 -12.17
N ASP A 136 -1.75 15.42 -12.51
CA ASP A 136 -1.58 16.24 -13.72
C ASP A 136 -0.81 17.55 -13.49
N GLY A 137 -0.33 17.79 -12.28
CA GLY A 137 0.26 19.08 -11.86
C GLY A 137 -0.69 19.96 -11.05
N THR A 138 -1.99 19.67 -11.07
CA THR A 138 -3.02 20.47 -10.38
C THR A 138 -3.92 19.63 -9.49
N LYS A 139 -4.30 18.43 -9.94
CA LYS A 139 -5.17 17.52 -9.20
C LYS A 139 -4.71 16.08 -9.36
N VAL A 140 -5.07 15.28 -8.36
CA VAL A 140 -4.96 13.83 -8.43
C VAL A 140 -6.29 13.23 -8.87
N VAL A 141 -6.25 12.22 -9.73
CA VAL A 141 -7.40 11.42 -10.16
C VAL A 141 -7.14 9.94 -9.92
N ALA A 142 -8.22 9.17 -9.71
CA ALA A 142 -8.15 7.75 -9.38
C ALA A 142 -7.23 7.44 -8.18
N ASP A 143 -7.27 8.28 -7.15
CA ASP A 143 -6.55 8.11 -5.88
C ASP A 143 -7.54 7.86 -4.75
N PRO A 144 -8.22 6.70 -4.73
CA PRO A 144 -9.09 6.37 -3.60
C PRO A 144 -8.26 6.30 -2.33
N ALA A 145 -8.91 6.62 -1.22
CA ALA A 145 -8.45 6.23 0.10
C ALA A 145 -9.71 5.84 0.84
N LEU A 146 -10.15 4.59 0.66
CA LEU A 146 -11.35 4.05 1.31
C LEU A 146 -11.13 2.67 1.92
N GLY A 147 -11.93 2.40 2.96
CA GLY A 147 -11.77 1.26 3.83
C GLY A 147 -13.08 0.82 4.44
N GLY A 148 -13.36 -0.47 4.40
CA GLY A 148 -14.55 -1.07 5.00
C GLY A 148 -14.85 -2.44 4.38
N GLY A 149 -15.80 -3.20 4.90
CA GLY A 149 -16.33 -4.41 4.23
C GLY A 149 -15.29 -5.50 3.87
N GLY A 150 -14.07 -5.42 4.38
CA GLY A 150 -12.95 -6.27 4.01
C GLY A 150 -12.07 -5.82 2.84
N LEU A 151 -12.25 -4.59 2.34
CA LEU A 151 -11.41 -3.96 1.31
C LEU A 151 -10.86 -2.62 1.81
N ALA A 152 -9.54 -2.48 1.76
CA ALA A 152 -8.83 -1.22 1.73
C ALA A 152 -8.43 -0.91 0.29
N LEU A 153 -8.96 0.17 -0.31
CA LEU A 153 -8.59 0.61 -1.66
C LEU A 153 -7.84 1.94 -1.59
N LEU A 154 -6.65 1.95 -2.19
CA LEU A 154 -5.73 3.08 -2.21
C LEU A 154 -5.25 3.38 -3.63
N GLY A 155 -4.84 4.61 -3.90
CA GLY A 155 -4.15 4.95 -5.14
C GLY A 155 -2.64 4.69 -5.10
N SER A 156 -2.04 4.60 -6.28
CA SER A 156 -0.59 4.36 -6.48
C SER A 156 0.25 5.64 -6.57
N GLY A 157 -0.35 6.83 -6.36
CA GLY A 157 0.32 8.11 -6.63
C GLY A 157 1.61 8.37 -5.84
N THR A 158 1.80 7.68 -4.71
CA THR A 158 3.04 7.75 -3.91
C THR A 158 3.86 6.45 -3.90
N LEU A 159 3.49 5.45 -4.69
CA LEU A 159 4.15 4.14 -4.66
C LEU A 159 5.64 4.22 -5.03
N HIS A 160 6.03 5.20 -5.83
CA HIS A 160 7.42 5.48 -6.19
C HIS A 160 8.31 5.85 -4.99
N THR A 161 7.75 6.31 -3.87
CA THR A 161 8.53 6.62 -2.66
C THR A 161 8.69 5.41 -1.73
N TRP A 162 7.96 4.32 -1.98
CA TRP A 162 8.01 3.15 -1.13
C TRP A 162 9.28 2.35 -1.39
N PRO A 163 9.88 1.72 -0.37
CA PRO A 163 10.98 0.81 -0.60
C PRO A 163 10.49 -0.42 -1.38
N GLU A 164 11.32 -0.91 -2.29
CA GLU A 164 11.06 -2.14 -3.04
C GLU A 164 11.71 -3.37 -2.37
N SER A 165 12.69 -3.11 -1.49
CA SER A 165 13.42 -4.12 -0.73
C SER A 165 13.88 -3.56 0.63
N LEU A 166 14.22 -4.45 1.56
CA LEU A 166 14.69 -4.05 2.89
C LEU A 166 15.99 -3.22 2.85
N SER A 167 16.84 -3.41 1.85
CA SER A 167 18.07 -2.63 1.69
C SER A 167 17.79 -1.16 1.36
N GLN A 168 16.67 -0.87 0.70
CA GLN A 168 16.23 0.50 0.38
C GLN A 168 15.47 1.16 1.54
N LEU A 169 15.04 0.39 2.54
CA LEU A 169 14.15 0.85 3.60
C LEU A 169 14.62 2.13 4.28
N ILE A 170 15.86 2.11 4.79
CA ILE A 170 16.44 3.25 5.51
C ILE A 170 16.63 4.46 4.59
N HIS A 171 16.88 4.25 3.30
CA HIS A 171 17.07 5.32 2.33
C HIS A 171 15.75 5.97 1.89
N CYS A 172 14.68 5.19 1.71
CA CYS A 172 13.35 5.71 1.40
C CYS A 172 12.73 6.42 2.61
N PHE A 173 12.95 5.83 3.78
CA PHE A 173 12.83 6.56 5.04
C PHE A 173 13.96 7.59 5.06
N THR A 174 14.11 8.57 5.91
CA THR A 174 15.22 9.57 5.82
C THR A 174 15.40 10.38 4.51
N ASP A 175 14.81 10.03 3.34
CA ASP A 175 14.88 10.87 2.13
C ASP A 175 14.17 12.20 2.38
N GLN A 176 14.89 13.30 2.15
CA GLN A 176 14.40 14.66 2.34
C GLN A 176 14.32 15.45 1.04
N ARG A 177 14.50 14.79 -0.12
CA ARG A 177 14.35 15.46 -1.41
C ARG A 177 12.93 15.98 -1.57
N LYS A 178 12.82 17.20 -2.09
CA LYS A 178 11.51 17.81 -2.39
C LYS A 178 10.86 17.06 -3.54
N MET A 179 9.55 16.80 -3.43
CA MET A 179 8.78 16.18 -4.51
C MET A 179 8.79 17.07 -5.77
N PRO A 180 9.11 16.52 -6.95
CA PRO A 180 8.97 17.23 -8.22
C PRO A 180 7.52 17.68 -8.47
N PRO A 181 7.28 18.83 -9.13
CA PRO A 181 5.93 19.34 -9.40
C PRO A 181 5.03 18.39 -10.21
N GLY A 182 5.63 17.51 -11.01
CA GLY A 182 4.94 16.52 -11.83
C GLY A 182 4.52 15.25 -11.08
N LEU A 183 4.69 15.20 -9.75
CA LEU A 183 4.33 14.06 -8.92
C LEU A 183 3.47 14.51 -7.74
N GLN A 184 2.61 13.60 -7.28
CA GLN A 184 1.74 13.84 -6.14
C GLN A 184 2.55 13.94 -4.85
N ASP A 185 2.45 15.07 -4.17
CA ASP A 185 2.92 15.22 -2.79
C ASP A 185 1.77 14.93 -1.80
N ASN A 186 1.72 13.72 -1.26
CA ASN A 186 0.74 13.31 -0.25
C ASN A 186 1.29 13.42 1.18
N SER A 187 2.26 14.30 1.43
CA SER A 187 2.80 14.53 2.78
C SER A 187 1.88 15.38 3.67
N CYS A 188 0.79 15.95 3.14
CA CYS A 188 -0.16 16.83 3.84
C CYS A 188 0.52 18.01 4.54
N PHE A 189 1.40 18.75 3.85
CA PHE A 189 2.17 19.87 4.41
C PHE A 189 3.08 19.53 5.60
N ARG A 190 3.28 18.24 5.90
CA ARG A 190 4.35 17.79 6.81
C ARG A 190 5.74 17.99 6.23
N LEU A 191 5.84 18.58 5.01
CA LEU A 191 7.03 19.14 4.36
C LEU A 191 8.28 18.43 4.85
N CYS A 192 8.74 17.39 4.14
CA CYS A 192 10.06 16.81 4.38
C CYS A 192 11.14 17.90 4.23
N LYS A 193 11.30 18.65 5.32
CA LYS A 193 12.25 19.69 5.65
C LYS A 193 12.59 19.32 7.09
N SER A 194 13.64 18.53 7.27
CA SER A 194 14.18 18.45 8.62
C SER A 194 14.63 19.85 9.03
N GLY A 195 14.02 20.36 10.10
CA GLY A 195 14.14 21.76 10.47
C GLY A 195 13.43 22.08 11.77
N ARG A 196 13.98 21.54 12.88
CA ARG A 196 13.79 21.95 14.28
C ARG A 196 12.36 21.89 14.85
N HIS A 197 12.05 20.80 15.53
CA HIS A 197 11.82 20.76 16.98
C HIS A 197 11.74 19.28 17.41
N GLU A 198 12.28 18.97 18.58
CA GLU A 198 12.35 17.63 19.17
C GLU A 198 10.97 16.95 19.21
N GLN A 199 10.80 15.94 18.35
CA GLN A 199 9.98 14.74 18.54
C GLN A 199 10.37 13.79 17.41
N LEU A 200 10.49 12.50 17.71
CA LEU A 200 11.00 11.46 16.82
C LEU A 200 10.24 11.44 15.48
N ASN A 201 10.80 12.06 14.45
CA ASN A 201 10.20 12.17 13.12
C ASN A 201 10.69 11.04 12.23
N PHE A 202 9.92 9.97 12.15
CA PHE A 202 10.05 8.96 11.10
C PHE A 202 9.56 9.56 9.77
N SER A 203 10.41 9.49 8.76
CA SER A 203 10.09 9.68 7.35
C SER A 203 8.91 8.84 6.86
N PRO A 204 8.23 9.28 5.79
CA PRO A 204 6.95 8.73 5.43
C PRO A 204 7.12 7.38 4.70
N LEU A 205 7.00 6.27 5.42
CA LEU A 205 5.91 5.40 4.98
C LEU A 205 4.67 6.28 5.04
N PRO A 206 3.75 6.29 4.05
CA PRO A 206 2.68 7.25 4.09
C PRO A 206 1.98 7.06 5.42
N ILE A 207 2.04 8.06 6.30
CA ILE A 207 1.30 8.03 7.56
C ILE A 207 -0.17 7.76 7.23
N ASN A 208 -0.61 8.21 6.05
CA ASN A 208 -1.85 7.86 5.40
C ASN A 208 -2.00 6.34 5.14
N PHE A 209 -1.01 5.60 4.64
CA PHE A 209 -1.09 4.14 4.50
C PHE A 209 -1.35 3.46 5.85
N PHE A 210 -0.68 3.90 6.91
CA PHE A 210 -0.87 3.37 8.26
C PHE A 210 -2.21 3.77 8.89
N GLU A 211 -2.59 5.03 8.82
CA GLU A 211 -3.86 5.55 9.32
C GLU A 211 -5.04 4.94 8.55
N HIS A 212 -4.90 4.79 7.23
CA HIS A 212 -5.92 4.22 6.36
C HIS A 212 -6.06 2.72 6.58
N PHE A 213 -4.95 1.99 6.59
CA PHE A 213 -4.92 0.56 6.92
C PHE A 213 -5.52 0.29 8.31
N ALA A 214 -5.24 1.16 9.30
CA ALA A 214 -5.81 1.05 10.63
C ALA A 214 -7.31 1.35 10.71
N ASN A 215 -7.81 2.31 9.92
CA ASN A 215 -9.24 2.63 9.87
C ASN A 215 -10.06 1.57 9.12
N CYS A 216 -9.48 0.89 8.12
CA CYS A 216 -10.11 -0.23 7.42
C CYS A 216 -10.41 -1.43 8.34
N TRP A 217 -9.75 -1.51 9.51
CA TRP A 217 -9.78 -2.67 10.41
C TRP A 217 -10.61 -2.46 11.69
N LYS A 218 -11.29 -1.32 11.81
CA LYS A 218 -12.18 -1.02 12.95
C LYS A 218 -13.60 -1.61 12.79
N THR A 219 -13.87 -2.31 11.70
CA THR A 219 -15.17 -2.94 11.35
C THR A 219 -14.98 -4.38 10.90
#